data_AF-A0A2S7IWI4-F1
#
_entry.id   AF-A0A2S7IWI4-F1
#
_cell.length_a   1.000
_cell.length_b   1.000
_cell.length_c   1.000
_cell.angle_alpha   90.00
_cell.angle_beta   90.00
_cell.angle_gamma   90.00
#
_symmetry.space_group_name_H-M   'P 1'
#
loop_
_entity.id
_entity.type
_entity.pdbx_description
1 polymer ?
#
loop_
_entity_poly.entity_id
_entity_poly.type
_entity_poly.pdbx_seq_one_letter_code
_entity_poly.pdbx_strand_id
1 'polypeptide(L)' 'MNVLEIPTEEFPLNHARYTYMMDELRSAARGFEQLQQHGWPNGKELDSKLMKIHADLNQVWNLIQETERQLATSVASKP' A
#
# COMPACT_ATOMS: atom_id res chain seq x y z
N MET A 1 12.29 -23.64 0.18
CA MET A 1 11.78 -22.62 1.11
C MET A 1 10.28 -22.57 0.93
N ASN A 2 9.51 -22.84 1.99
CA ASN A 2 8.06 -22.72 1.94
C ASN A 2 7.71 -21.23 2.02
N VAL A 3 6.79 -20.73 1.19
CA VAL A 3 6.38 -19.31 1.22
C VAL A 3 5.81 -18.92 2.60
N LEU A 4 5.27 -19.89 3.34
CA LEU A 4 4.71 -19.72 4.68
C LEU A 4 5.78 -19.61 5.78
N GLU A 5 7.04 -19.90 5.46
CA GLU A 5 8.17 -19.83 6.40
C GLU A 5 8.97 -18.53 6.22
N ILE A 6 8.63 -17.69 5.24
CA ILE A 6 9.29 -16.40 5.04
C ILE A 6 8.94 -15.49 6.22
N PRO A 7 9.93 -14.94 6.94
CA PRO A 7 9.68 -13.96 7.99
C PRO A 7 8.91 -12.76 7.43
N THR A 8 7.94 -12.23 8.19
CA THR A 8 7.13 -11.07 7.77
C THR A 8 8.00 -9.88 7.34
N GLU A 9 9.15 -9.68 7.98
CA GLU A 9 10.10 -8.59 7.66
C GLU A 9 10.79 -8.77 6.30
N GLU A 10 10.95 -10.01 5.85
CA GLU A 10 11.54 -10.37 4.56
C GLU A 10 10.50 -10.41 3.44
N PHE A 11 9.21 -10.44 3.78
CA PHE A 11 8.14 -10.44 2.78
C PHE A 11 8.17 -9.12 1.98
N PRO A 12 8.11 -9.16 0.62
CA PRO A 12 8.41 -8.00 -0.22
C PRO A 12 7.61 -6.75 0.14
N LEU A 13 6.31 -6.91 0.35
CA LEU A 13 5.41 -5.89 0.87
C LEU A 13 4.65 -6.46 2.06
N ASN A 14 5.11 -6.14 3.27
CA ASN A 14 4.43 -6.48 4.51
C ASN A 14 3.58 -5.31 5.03
N HIS A 15 2.81 -5.56 6.09
CA HIS A 15 1.91 -4.56 6.67
C HIS A 15 2.64 -3.26 7.05
N ALA A 16 3.81 -3.34 7.69
CA ALA A 16 4.56 -2.16 8.10
C ALA A 16 4.99 -1.31 6.90
N ARG A 17 5.54 -1.94 5.85
CA ARG A 17 5.92 -1.25 4.61
C ARG A 17 4.72 -0.66 3.89
N TYR A 18 3.61 -1.39 3.83
CA TYR A 18 2.37 -0.93 3.24
C TYR A 18 1.83 0.30 3.96
N THR A 19 1.68 0.25 5.29
CA THR A 19 1.20 1.37 6.10
C THR A 19 2.08 2.60 5.90
N TYR A 20 3.41 2.43 5.99
CA TYR A 20 4.34 3.53 5.78
C TYR A 20 4.16 4.21 4.42
N MET A 21 4.10 3.45 3.33
CA MET A 21 3.91 4.02 1.99
C MET A 21 2.57 4.73 1.83
N MET A 22 1.49 4.17 2.38
CA MET A 22 0.15 4.79 2.34
C MET A 22 0.12 6.13 3.08
N ASP A 23 0.79 6.20 4.23
CA ASP A 23 0.89 7.43 5.01
C ASP A 23 1.76 8.47 4.33
N GLU A 24 2.89 8.07 3.72
CA GLU A 24 3.74 8.97 2.93
C GLU A 24 3.00 9.56 1.72
N LEU A 25 2.27 8.73 0.96
CA LEU A 25 1.46 9.20 -0.18
C LEU A 25 0.39 10.18 0.26
N ARG A 26 -0.32 9.90 1.36
CA ARG A 26 -1.36 10.77 1.90
C ARG A 26 -0.78 12.09 2.43
N SER A 27 0.37 12.01 3.11
CA SER A 27 1.07 13.17 3.65
C SER A 27 1.52 14.10 2.52
N ALA A 28 2.16 13.55 1.49
CA ALA A 28 2.58 14.30 0.31
C ALA A 28 1.40 14.95 -0.42
N ALA A 29 0.29 14.22 -0.60
CA ALA A 29 -0.90 14.72 -1.28
C ALA A 29 -1.47 15.98 -0.59
N ARG A 30 -1.63 15.92 0.74
CA ARG A 30 -2.03 17.06 1.57
C ARG A 30 -0.99 18.19 1.55
N GLY A 31 0.30 17.85 1.56
CA GLY A 31 1.36 18.84 1.48
C GLY A 31 1.28 19.69 0.21
N PHE A 32 1.02 19.06 -0.95
CA PHE A 32 0.86 19.80 -2.20
C PHE A 32 -0.43 20.62 -2.27
N GLU A 33 -1.53 20.12 -1.69
CA GLU A 33 -2.77 20.90 -1.55
C GLU A 33 -2.54 22.17 -0.71
N GLN A 34 -1.80 22.05 0.41
CA GLN A 34 -1.44 23.19 1.25
C GLN A 34 -0.52 24.17 0.53
N LEU A 35 0.52 23.68 -0.15
CA LEU A 35 1.43 24.53 -0.93
C LEU A 35 0.69 25.34 -2.01
N GLN A 36 -0.39 24.80 -2.58
CA GLN A 36 -1.20 25.54 -3.55
C GLN A 36 -1.85 26.78 -2.93
N GLN A 37 -2.25 26.72 -1.65
CA GLN A 37 -2.75 27.89 -0.91
C GLN A 37 -1.67 28.97 -0.76
N HIS A 38 -0.40 28.62 -0.95
CA HIS A 38 0.77 29.50 -0.90
C HIS A 38 1.36 29.81 -2.29
N GLY A 39 0.63 29.53 -3.39
CA GLY A 39 1.04 29.90 -4.75
C GLY A 39 1.80 28.82 -5.51
N TRP A 40 1.94 27.60 -4.96
CA TRP A 40 2.46 26.47 -5.73
C TRP A 40 1.49 26.06 -6.84
N PRO A 41 1.92 25.99 -8.10
CA PRO A 41 1.04 25.59 -9.18
C PRO A 41 0.70 24.09 -9.08
N ASN A 42 -0.48 23.72 -9.57
CA ASN A 42 -0.90 22.32 -9.77
C ASN A 42 -1.01 21.44 -8.50
N GLY A 43 -1.09 22.02 -7.29
CA GLY A 43 -1.19 21.22 -6.06
C GLY A 43 -2.34 20.20 -6.05
N LYS A 44 -3.53 20.60 -6.50
CA LYS A 44 -4.70 19.72 -6.66
C LYS A 44 -4.49 18.59 -7.68
N GLU A 45 -3.73 18.84 -8.75
CA GLU A 45 -3.40 17.79 -9.72
C GLU A 45 -2.43 16.77 -9.09
N LEU A 46 -1.43 17.26 -8.35
CA LEU A 46 -0.48 16.41 -7.63
C LEU A 46 -1.16 15.57 -6.55
N ASP A 47 -2.03 16.17 -5.74
CA ASP A 47 -2.91 15.48 -4.78
C ASP A 47 -3.68 14.34 -5.46
N SER A 48 -4.42 14.65 -6.53
CA SER A 48 -5.20 13.67 -7.28
C SER A 48 -4.36 12.50 -7.80
N LYS A 49 -3.16 12.77 -8.36
CA LYS A 49 -2.25 11.72 -8.84
C LYS A 49 -1.71 10.86 -7.69
N LEU A 50 -1.34 11.46 -6.57
CA LEU A 50 -0.86 10.74 -5.39
C LEU A 50 -1.96 9.87 -4.78
N MET A 51 -3.18 10.40 -4.68
CA MET A 51 -4.33 9.64 -4.19
C MET A 51 -4.74 8.50 -5.13
N LYS A 52 -4.51 8.64 -6.44
CA LYS A 52 -4.66 7.52 -7.39
C LYS A 52 -3.63 6.42 -7.13
N ILE A 53 -2.35 6.77 -6.95
CA ILE A 53 -1.31 5.79 -6.59
C ILE A 53 -1.62 5.10 -5.26
N HIS A 54 -2.12 5.85 -4.27
CA HIS A 54 -2.58 5.30 -2.99
C HIS A 54 -3.72 4.29 -3.18
N ALA A 55 -4.69 4.58 -4.06
CA ALA A 55 -5.78 3.66 -4.38
C ALA A 55 -5.28 2.38 -5.08
N ASP A 56 -4.37 2.52 -6.06
CA ASP A 56 -3.77 1.39 -6.77
C ASP A 56 -2.94 0.51 -5.81
N LEU A 57 -2.17 1.12 -4.90
CA LEU A 57 -1.42 0.38 -3.87
C LEU A 57 -2.35 -0.38 -2.90
N ASN A 58 -3.48 0.21 -2.52
CA ASN A 58 -4.49 -0.47 -1.71
C ASN A 58 -5.08 -1.71 -2.43
N GLN A 59 -5.27 -1.64 -3.75
CA GLN A 59 -5.71 -2.81 -4.53
C GLN A 59 -4.65 -3.92 -4.53
N VAL A 60 -3.38 -3.57 -4.71
CA VAL A 60 -2.27 -4.52 -4.63
C VAL A 60 -2.20 -5.17 -3.25
N TRP A 61 -2.34 -4.39 -2.18
CA TRP A 61 -2.34 -4.92 -0.81
C TRP A 61 -3.49 -5.91 -0.57
N ASN A 62 -4.70 -5.58 -1.03
CA ASN A 62 -5.84 -6.50 -0.92
C ASN A 62 -5.62 -7.81 -1.67
N LEU A 63 -4.97 -7.77 -2.85
CA LEU A 63 -4.61 -8.97 -3.61
C LEU A 63 -3.60 -9.83 -2.86
N ILE A 64 -2.61 -9.22 -2.21
CA ILE A 64 -1.64 -9.93 -1.36
C ILE A 64 -2.38 -10.65 -0.22
N GLN A 65 -3.20 -9.92 0.54
CA GLN A 65 -3.95 -10.50 1.66
C GLN A 65 -4.90 -11.63 1.22
N GLU A 66 -5.54 -11.49 0.07
CA GLU A 66 -6.39 -12.53 -0.48
C GLU A 66 -5.59 -13.78 -0.84
N THR A 67 -4.42 -13.60 -1.46
CA THR A 67 -3.51 -14.70 -1.79
C THR A 67 -3.02 -15.41 -0.52
N GLU A 68 -2.65 -14.66 0.52
CA GLU A 68 -2.26 -15.21 1.83
C GLU A 68 -3.39 -16.03 2.47
N ARG A 69 -4.64 -15.54 2.41
CA ARG A 69 -5.82 -16.28 2.90
C ARG A 69 -6.01 -17.60 2.14
N GLN A 70 -5.91 -17.58 0.82
CA GLN A 70 -6.06 -18.79 -0.02
C GLN A 70 -4.96 -19.82 0.26
N LEU A 71 -3.73 -19.38 0.53
CA LEU A 71 -2.64 -20.27 0.94
C LEU A 71 -2.93 -20.90 2.31
N ALA A 72 -3.38 -20.10 3.28
CA ALA A 72 -3.71 -20.60 4.61
C ALA A 72 -4.84 -21.64 4.59
N THR A 73 -5.90 -21.42 3.79
CA THR A 73 -6.99 -22.40 3.65
C THR A 73 -6.55 -23.67 2.91
N SER A 74 -5.69 -23.55 1.91
CA SER A 74 -5.15 -24.69 1.17
C SER A 74 -4.27 -25.60 2.05
N VAL A 75 -3.52 -25.02 2.97
CA VAL A 75 -2.68 -25.77 3.94
C VAL A 75 -3.54 -26.45 4.99
N ALA A 76 -4.56 -25.76 5.51
CA ALA A 76 -5.49 -26.33 6.49
C ALA A 76 -6.35 -27.48 5.93
N SER A 77 -6.50 -27.56 4.60
CA SER A 77 -7.33 -28.57 3.92
C SER A 77 -6.54 -29.83 3.51
N LYS A 78 -5.22 -29.87 3.73
CA LYS A 78 -4.37 -31.02 3.39
C LYS A 78 -4.31 -31.97 4.60
N PRO A 79 -4.84 -33.21 4.51
CA PRO A 79 -4.90 -34.15 5.63
C PRO A 79 -3.53 -34.65 6.08
#